data_AF-A0AAD1FQ55-F1
#
_entry.id   AF-A0AAD1FQ55-F1
#
_cell.length_a   1.000
_cell.length_b   1.000
_cell.length_c   1.000
_cell.angle_alpha   90.00
_cell.angle_beta   90.00
_cell.angle_gamma   90.00
#
_symmetry.space_group_name_H-M   'P 1'
#
loop_
_entity.id
_entity.type
_entity.pdbx_description
1 polymer ?
#
loop_
_entity_poly.entity_id
_entity_poly.type
_entity_poly.pdbx_seq_one_letter_code
_entity_poly.pdbx_strand_id
1 'polypeptide(L)' 'MAWCEKFEQAWPTLADKYGEKFYRMWRYYLLSCAGAFRCRDLNVWQFGLTKKGAELPHSVRAA' A
#
# COMPACT_ATOMS: atom_id res chain seq x y z
N MET A 1 -5.05 5.48 5.77
CA MET A 1 -3.79 6.24 5.95
C MET A 1 -2.84 5.59 6.96
N ALA A 2 -3.10 4.34 7.38
CA ALA A 2 -2.47 3.72 8.54
C ALA A 2 -0.93 3.69 8.52
N TRP A 3 -0.29 3.48 7.37
CA TRP A 3 1.17 3.44 7.32
C TRP A 3 1.81 4.81 7.53
N CYS A 4 1.23 5.87 6.95
CA CYS A 4 1.72 7.24 7.15
C CYS A 4 1.54 7.69 8.60
N GLU A 5 0.39 7.40 9.20
CA GLU A 5 0.09 7.73 10.60
C GLU A 5 1.06 7.02 11.56
N LYS A 6 1.27 5.70 11.37
CA LYS A 6 2.22 4.94 12.18
C LYS A 6 3.66 5.42 11.99
N PHE A 7 4.03 5.79 10.76
CA PHE A 7 5.34 6.34 10.47
C PHE A 7 5.58 7.68 11.19
N GLU A 8 4.63 8.62 11.12
CA GLU A 8 4.72 9.91 11.82
C GLU A 8 4.80 9.73 13.35
N GLN A 9 4.01 8.82 13.90
CA GLN A 9 4.04 8.49 15.34
C GLN A 9 5.40 7.90 15.77
N ALA A 10 6.01 7.06 14.94
CA ALA A 10 7.30 6.44 15.24
C ALA A 10 8.50 7.36 14.92
N TRP A 11 8.30 8.46 14.18
CA TRP A 11 9.38 9.32 13.69
C TRP A 11 10.36 9.80 14.77
N PRO A 12 9.93 10.19 15.99
CA PRO A 12 10.86 10.62 17.05
C PRO A 12 11.96 9.60 17.36
N THR A 13 11.66 8.30 17.25
CA THR A 13 12.64 7.21 17.49
C THR A 13 13.49 6.86 16.27
N LEU A 14 13.10 7.33 15.09
CA LEU A 14 13.74 7.03 13.81
C LEU A 14 14.59 8.21 13.31
N ALA A 15 14.35 9.42 13.82
CA ALA A 15 14.91 10.66 13.33
C ALA A 15 16.45 10.64 13.32
N ASP A 16 17.08 10.23 14.42
CA ASP A 16 18.54 10.20 14.55
C ASP A 16 19.21 9.24 13.56
N LYS A 17 18.52 8.14 13.21
CA LYS A 17 19.05 7.12 12.31
C LYS A 17 18.93 7.49 10.84
N TYR A 18 17.84 8.14 10.45
CA TYR A 18 17.49 8.32 9.03
C TYR A 18 17.56 9.77 8.55
N GLY A 19 17.46 10.75 9.46
CA GLY A 19 17.55 12.17 9.15
C GLY A 19 16.35 12.73 8.37
N GLU A 20 16.28 14.06 8.33
CA GLU A 20 15.11 14.80 7.82
C GLU A 20 14.84 14.56 6.32
N LYS A 21 15.90 14.38 5.51
CA LYS A 21 15.74 14.09 4.07
C LYS A 21 14.94 12.80 3.85
N PHE A 22 15.22 11.76 4.63
CA PHE A 22 14.49 10.50 4.54
C PHE A 22 13.04 10.68 4.95
N TYR A 23 12.77 11.42 6.05
CA TYR A 23 11.41 11.70 6.49
C TYR A 23 10.56 12.32 5.39
N ARG A 24 11.07 13.38 4.76
CA ARG A 24 10.35 14.09 3.69
C ARG A 24 10.08 13.16 2.50
N MET A 25 11.08 12.39 2.08
CA MET A 25 10.95 11.44 0.98
C MET A 25 9.92 10.36 1.28
N TRP A 26 10.01 9.73 2.45
CA TRP A 26 9.15 8.60 2.84
C TRP A 26 7.70 9.05 3.03
N ARG A 27 7.50 10.20 3.67
CA ARG A 27 6.19 10.83 3.81
C ARG A 27 5.58 11.18 2.45
N TYR A 28 6.37 11.77 1.54
CA TYR A 28 5.91 12.06 0.18
C TYR A 28 5.49 10.80 -0.57
N TYR A 29 6.28 9.73 -0.49
CA TYR A 29 5.97 8.44 -1.10
C TYR A 29 4.62 7.88 -0.61
N LEU A 30 4.44 7.78 0.71
CA LEU A 30 3.21 7.23 1.29
C LEU A 30 1.97 8.06 0.92
N LEU A 31 2.08 9.38 0.96
CA LEU A 31 0.97 10.29 0.62
C LEU A 31 0.65 10.26 -0.88
N SER A 32 1.67 10.21 -1.74
CA SER A 32 1.48 10.17 -3.20
C SER A 32 0.82 8.87 -3.63
N CYS A 33 1.28 7.72 -3.11
CA CYS A 33 0.62 6.44 -3.38
C CYS A 33 -0.83 6.44 -2.87
N ALA A 34 -1.08 6.97 -1.67
CA ALA A 34 -2.44 7.08 -1.15
C ALA A 34 -3.34 7.97 -2.04
N GLY A 35 -2.79 9.07 -2.58
CA GLY A 35 -3.48 9.92 -3.55
C GLY A 35 -3.81 9.17 -4.83
N ALA A 36 -2.82 8.51 -5.43
CA ALA A 36 -2.97 7.77 -6.68
C ALA A 36 -3.99 6.61 -6.57
N PHE A 37 -4.03 5.90 -5.44
CA PHE A 37 -5.08 4.90 -5.20
C PHE A 37 -6.47 5.54 -5.01
N ARG A 38 -6.58 6.66 -4.30
CA ARG A 38 -7.87 7.34 -4.06
C ARG A 38 -8.47 7.93 -5.33
N CYS A 39 -7.66 8.48 -6.23
CA CYS A 39 -8.13 8.99 -7.51
C CYS A 39 -8.28 7.90 -8.58
N ARG A 40 -8.04 6.63 -8.23
CA ARG A 40 -8.16 5.45 -9.11
C ARG A 40 -7.15 5.41 -10.26
N ASP A 41 -6.09 6.20 -10.18
CA ASP A 41 -4.95 6.15 -11.11
C ASP A 41 -4.12 4.87 -10.90
N LEU A 42 -4.04 4.39 -9.65
CA LEU A 42 -3.50 3.08 -9.30
C LEU A 42 -4.58 2.11 -8.80
N ASN A 43 -4.38 0.83 -9.08
CA ASN A 43 -5.30 -0.25 -8.72
C ASN A 43 -4.55 -1.48 -8.21
N VAL A 44 -5.20 -2.28 -7.36
CA VAL A 44 -4.69 -3.59 -6.90
C VAL A 44 -5.72 -4.64 -7.28
N TRP A 45 -5.31 -5.60 -8.10
CA TRP A 45 -6.19 -6.65 -8.61
C TRP A 45 -5.82 -7.99 -7.96
N GLN A 46 -6.84 -8.78 -7.65
CA GLN A 46 -6.66 -10.14 -7.15
C GLN A 46 -7.23 -11.09 -8.20
N PHE A 47 -6.35 -11.89 -8.81
CA PHE A 47 -6.73 -12.87 -9.81
C PHE A 47 -6.69 -14.27 -9.21
N GLY A 48 -7.83 -14.97 -9.25
CA GLY A 48 -7.89 -16.40 -9.05
C GLY A 48 -7.88 -17.10 -10.40
N LEU A 49 -6.84 -17.87 -10.69
CA LEU A 49 -6.67 -18.55 -11.99
C LEU A 49 -6.75 -20.05 -11.78
N THR A 50 -7.57 -20.73 -12.58
CA THR A 50 -7.64 -22.20 -12.65
C THR A 50 -7.43 -22.68 -14.07
N LYS A 51 -7.08 -23.96 -14.21
CA LYS A 51 -6.98 -24.58 -15.53
C LYS A 51 -8.37 -24.62 -16.17
N LYS A 52 -8.43 -24.44 -17.50
CA LYS A 52 -9.68 -24.57 -18.26
C LYS A 52 -10.37 -25.91 -17.96
N GLY A 53 -11.62 -25.86 -17.51
CA GLY A 53 -12.43 -27.03 -17.15
C GLY A 53 -12.25 -27.53 -15.72
N ALA A 54 -11.37 -26.92 -14.92
CA ALA A 54 -11.28 -27.19 -13.49
C ALA A 54 -12.31 -26.35 -12.70
N GLU A 55 -12.75 -26.89 -11.57
CA GLU A 55 -13.67 -26.22 -10.65
C GLU A 55 -13.06 -24.92 -10.10
N LEU A 56 -13.88 -23.87 -9.96
CA LEU A 56 -13.42 -22.58 -9.45
C LEU A 56 -13.28 -22.64 -7.92
N PRO A 57 -12.20 -22.10 -7.33
CA PRO A 57 -12.02 -22.15 -5.89
C PRO A 57 -13.02 -21.22 -5.21
N HIS A 58 -13.69 -21.71 -4.17
CA HIS A 58 -14.65 -20.92 -3.37
C HIS A 58 -14.04 -19.67 -2.71
N SER A 59 -12.71 -19.58 -2.64
CA SER A 59 -11.98 -18.47 -2.03
C SER A 59 -11.79 -17.26 -2.94
N VAL A 60 -12.00 -17.40 -4.25
CA VAL A 60 -11.98 -16.27 -5.17
C VAL A 60 -13.33 -15.60 -5.05
N ARG A 61 -13.35 -14.37 -4.49
CA ARG A 61 -14.59 -13.59 -4.37
C ARG A 61 -15.22 -13.49 -5.77
N ALA A 62 -16.40 -14.10 -5.94
CA ALA A 62 -17.23 -13.88 -7.10
C ALA A 62 -17.57 -12.39 -7.16
N ALA A 63 -17.34 -11.77 -8.32
CA ALA A 63 -17.83 -10.43 -8.61
C ALA A 63 -19.36 -10.46 -8.77
#